data_AF-A0A5S4SHS4-F1
#
_entry.id   AF-A0A5S4SHS4-F1
#
_cell.length_a   1.000
_cell.length_b   1.000
_cell.length_c   1.000
_cell.angle_alpha   90.00
_cell.angle_beta   90.00
_cell.angle_gamma   90.00
#
_symmetry.space_group_name_H-M   'P 1'
#
loop_
_entity.id
_entity.type
_entity.pdbx_description
1 polymer ?
#
loop_
_entity_poly.entity_id
_entity_poly.type
_entity_poly.pdbx_seq_one_letter_code
_entity_poly.pdbx_strand_id
1 'polypeptide(L)'
;MNKEQLQEHRRTRLQDLAIACNGYASLGRMLGYRDGAFISQLAKGTRAISEDFVSRCEALPGFSGWFHPYQDTGDLFTPELLHKLKNMPAEDRKRMENLLRSALNMPLIR
;
A
#
# COMPACT_ATOMS: atom_id res chain seq x y z
N MET A 1 10.68 -14.56 -7.30
CA MET A 1 10.86 -13.13 -7.62
C MET A 1 12.37 -12.85 -7.71
N ASN A 2 12.85 -12.26 -8.80
CA ASN A 2 14.26 -11.86 -8.92
C ASN A 2 14.53 -10.52 -8.21
N LYS A 3 15.79 -10.06 -8.16
CA LYS A 3 16.17 -8.85 -7.41
C LYS A 3 15.50 -7.58 -7.94
N GLU A 4 15.34 -7.45 -9.25
CA GLU A 4 14.71 -6.29 -9.87
C GLU A 4 13.21 -6.27 -9.59
N GLN A 5 12.54 -7.41 -9.75
CA GLN A 5 11.13 -7.58 -9.43
C GLN A 5 10.86 -7.33 -7.93
N LEU A 6 11.77 -7.72 -7.03
CA LEU A 6 11.68 -7.43 -5.61
C LEU A 6 11.73 -5.93 -5.32
N GLN A 7 12.65 -5.21 -5.97
CA GLN A 7 12.77 -3.77 -5.79
C GLN A 7 11.58 -3.02 -6.38
N GLU A 8 11.06 -3.46 -7.53
CA GLU A 8 9.82 -2.91 -8.10
C GLU A 8 8.63 -3.13 -7.15
N HIS A 9 8.45 -4.36 -6.66
CA HIS A 9 7.39 -4.68 -5.68
C HIS A 9 7.49 -3.80 -4.43
N ARG A 10 8.69 -3.69 -3.84
CA ARG A 10 8.92 -2.83 -2.68
C ARG A 10 8.61 -1.36 -2.97
N ARG A 11 8.93 -0.85 -4.16
CA ARG A 11 8.62 0.54 -4.56
C ARG A 11 7.12 0.77 -4.64
N THR A 12 6.38 -0.13 -5.29
CA THR A 12 4.91 -0.05 -5.38
C THR A 12 4.29 -0.06 -3.98
N ARG A 13 4.68 -1.01 -3.13
CA ARG A 13 4.16 -1.11 -1.75
C ARG A 13 4.52 0.10 -0.90
N LEU A 14 5.70 0.70 -1.10
CA LEU A 14 6.09 1.93 -0.41
C LEU A 14 5.25 3.14 -0.84
N GLN A 15 4.91 3.24 -2.13
CA GLN A 15 4.01 4.29 -2.62
C GLN A 15 2.61 4.14 -2.03
N ASP A 16 2.06 2.92 -2.01
CA ASP A 16 0.77 2.62 -1.37
C ASP A 16 0.78 2.93 0.13
N LEU A 17 1.87 2.56 0.82
CA LEU A 17 2.05 2.84 2.25
C LEU A 17 2.03 4.34 2.52
N ALA A 18 2.72 5.12 1.69
CA ALA A 18 2.74 6.57 1.80
C ALA A 18 1.34 7.15 1.60
N ILE A 19 0.55 6.66 0.65
CA ILE A 19 -0.85 7.06 0.47
C ILE A 19 -1.67 6.76 1.73
N ALA A 20 -1.55 5.53 2.27
CA ALA A 20 -2.23 5.12 3.49
C ALA A 20 -1.86 5.99 4.70
N CYS A 21 -0.61 6.47 4.76
CA CYS A 21 -0.11 7.35 5.81
C CYS A 21 -0.34 8.86 5.54
N ASN A 22 -1.15 9.23 4.53
CA ASN A 22 -1.40 10.62 4.15
C ASN A 22 -0.14 11.38 3.63
N GLY A 23 0.65 10.70 2.80
CA GLY A 23 1.79 11.22 2.04
C GLY A 23 3.17 10.87 2.59
N TYR A 24 4.21 11.11 1.78
CA TYR A 24 5.62 10.80 2.11
C TYR A 24 6.12 11.54 3.35
N ALA A 25 5.70 12.78 3.57
CA ALA A 25 6.13 13.57 4.72
C ALA A 25 5.58 12.99 6.04
N SER A 26 4.32 12.58 6.05
CA SER A 26 3.66 11.96 7.20
C SER A 26 4.31 10.60 7.53
N LEU A 27 4.52 9.75 6.52
CA LEU A 27 5.24 8.48 6.68
C LEU A 27 6.68 8.69 7.20
N GLY A 28 7.40 9.68 6.66
CA GLY A 28 8.74 10.03 7.11
C GLY A 28 8.77 10.36 8.61
N ARG A 29 7.83 11.19 9.09
CA ARG A 29 7.71 11.53 10.51
C ARG A 29 7.37 10.31 11.38
N MET A 30 6.46 9.44 10.93
CA MET A 30 6.11 8.20 11.64
C MET A 30 7.33 7.27 11.80
N LEU A 31 8.23 7.26 10.82
CA LEU A 31 9.46 6.47 10.85
C LEU A 31 10.63 7.16 11.58
N GLY A 32 10.43 8.34 12.16
CA GLY A 32 11.45 9.10 12.90
C GLY A 32 12.36 9.96 12.03
N TYR A 33 12.03 10.19 10.76
CA TYR A 33 12.75 11.09 9.88
C TYR A 33 12.25 12.54 10.00
N ARG A 34 13.10 13.49 9.62
CA ARG A 34 12.78 14.92 9.62
C ARG A 34 11.66 15.27 8.63
N ASP A 35 11.67 14.64 7.46
CA ASP A 35 10.76 14.91 6.35
C ASP A 35 10.55 13.65 5.47
N GLY A 36 9.86 13.83 4.33
CA GLY A 36 9.56 12.77 3.36
C GLY A 36 10.58 12.62 2.23
N ALA A 37 11.69 13.37 2.21
CA ALA A 37 12.65 13.36 1.11
C ALA A 37 13.34 12.00 0.97
N PHE A 38 13.74 11.41 2.10
CA PHE A 38 14.34 10.06 2.12
C PHE A 38 13.37 9.01 1.55
N ILE A 39 12.11 9.07 1.96
CA ILE A 39 11.05 8.19 1.48
C ILE A 39 10.81 8.40 -0.03
N SER A 40 10.82 9.65 -0.49
CA SER A 40 10.66 9.98 -1.91
C SER A 40 11.80 9.43 -2.76
N GLN A 41 13.05 9.47 -2.29
CA GLN A 41 14.20 8.89 -2.99
C GLN A 41 14.08 7.37 -3.16
N LEU A 42 13.59 6.68 -2.13
CA LEU A 42 13.33 5.24 -2.17
C LEU A 42 12.19 4.92 -3.17
N ALA A 43 11.07 5.66 -3.09
CA ALA A 43 9.91 5.47 -3.96
C ALA A 43 10.23 5.73 -5.45
N LYS A 44 11.13 6.67 -5.75
CA LYS A 44 11.62 6.97 -7.11
C LYS A 44 12.65 5.98 -7.63
N GLY A 45 13.14 5.06 -6.80
CA GLY A 45 14.19 4.10 -7.17
C GLY A 45 15.59 4.71 -7.25
N THR A 46 15.78 5.94 -6.77
CA THR A 46 17.12 6.55 -6.64
C THR A 46 17.97 5.83 -5.60
N ARG A 47 17.32 5.14 -4.65
CA ARG A 47 17.95 4.27 -3.64
C ARG A 47 17.21 2.94 -3.57
N ALA A 48 17.96 1.87 -3.37
CA ALA A 48 17.38 0.54 -3.14
C ALA A 48 16.70 0.48 -1.77
N ILE A 49 15.58 -0.25 -1.69
CA ILE A 49 14.85 -0.48 -0.45
C ILE A 49 15.45 -1.70 0.25
N SER A 50 16.11 -1.45 1.38
CA SER A 50 16.72 -2.47 2.23
C SER A 50 15.68 -3.27 3.02
N GLU A 51 16.07 -4.44 3.49
CA GLU A 51 15.20 -5.26 4.34
C GLU A 51 14.96 -4.59 5.70
N ASP A 52 15.98 -3.97 6.29
CA ASP A 52 15.86 -3.17 7.51
C ASP A 52 14.77 -2.09 7.40
N PHE A 53 14.74 -1.38 6.26
CA PHE A 53 13.72 -0.37 6.03
C PHE A 53 12.32 -0.99 5.94
N VAL A 54 12.18 -2.13 5.25
CA VAL A 54 10.91 -2.88 5.20
C VAL A 54 10.46 -3.26 6.61
N SER A 55 11.33 -3.84 7.44
CA SER A 55 11.01 -4.22 8.81
C SER A 55 10.56 -3.02 9.65
N ARG A 56 11.18 -1.86 9.49
CA ARG A 56 10.76 -0.62 10.18
C ARG A 56 9.40 -0.12 9.73
N CYS A 57 9.08 -0.24 8.44
CA CYS A 57 7.74 0.08 7.94
C CYS A 57 6.68 -0.89 8.48
N GLU A 58 6.98 -2.19 8.52
CA GLU A 58 6.03 -3.20 8.99
C GLU A 58 5.84 -3.20 10.52
N ALA A 59 6.81 -2.63 11.26
CA ALA A 59 6.68 -2.38 12.69
C ALA A 59 5.70 -1.22 13.02
N LEU A 60 5.26 -0.44 12.03
CA LEU A 60 4.22 0.57 12.24
C LEU A 60 2.86 -0.11 12.51
N PRO A 61 2.05 0.41 13.46
CA PRO A 61 0.74 -0.16 13.75
C PRO A 61 -0.15 -0.25 12.50
N GLY A 62 -0.67 -1.45 12.21
CA GLY A 62 -1.56 -1.70 11.07
C GLY A 62 -0.86 -2.02 9.74
N PHE A 63 0.48 -2.07 9.70
CA PHE A 63 1.25 -2.33 8.47
C PHE A 63 2.10 -3.60 8.52
N SER A 64 1.86 -4.49 9.49
CA SER A 64 2.54 -5.79 9.54
C SER A 64 2.30 -6.60 8.27
N GLY A 65 3.36 -7.12 7.65
CA GLY A 65 3.28 -7.89 6.41
C GLY A 65 2.93 -7.06 5.16
N TRP A 66 2.94 -5.73 5.24
CA TRP A 66 2.55 -4.85 4.13
C TRP A 66 3.38 -5.06 2.85
N PHE A 67 4.66 -5.46 2.99
CA PHE A 67 5.57 -5.68 1.88
C PHE A 67 5.66 -7.14 1.46
N HIS A 68 4.98 -8.05 2.15
CA HIS A 68 4.89 -9.44 1.70
C HIS A 68 4.26 -9.47 0.30
N PRO A 69 4.84 -10.24 -0.64
CA PRO A 69 4.17 -10.47 -1.91
C PRO A 69 2.81 -11.08 -1.60
N TYR A 70 1.75 -10.49 -2.16
CA TYR A 70 0.43 -11.08 -2.11
C TYR A 70 0.52 -12.45 -2.78
N GLN A 71 0.63 -13.48 -1.95
CA GLN A 71 0.29 -14.82 -2.41
C GLN A 71 -1.20 -14.75 -2.58
N ASP A 72 -1.67 -14.83 -3.82
CA ASP A 72 -3.09 -14.97 -4.11
C ASP A 72 -3.52 -16.30 -3.49
N THR A 73 -3.92 -16.24 -2.21
CA THR A 73 -4.45 -17.40 -1.50
C THR A 73 -5.82 -17.78 -2.05
N GLY A 74 -6.38 -17.03 -3.00
CA GLY A 74 -7.73 -17.27 -3.53
C GLY A 74 -8.85 -17.01 -2.52
N ASP A 75 -8.52 -16.56 -1.31
CA ASP A 75 -9.43 -16.58 -0.16
C ASP A 75 -10.07 -15.22 0.18
N LEU A 76 -9.56 -14.08 -0.32
CA LEU A 76 -10.13 -12.78 0.04
C LEU A 76 -11.43 -12.47 -0.73
N PHE A 77 -11.44 -12.76 -2.03
CA PHE A 77 -12.59 -12.53 -2.90
C PHE A 77 -12.59 -13.57 -4.02
N THR A 78 -13.78 -14.05 -4.40
CA THR A 78 -13.88 -15.03 -5.49
C THR A 78 -13.41 -14.41 -6.83
N PRO A 79 -12.86 -15.21 -7.76
CA PRO A 79 -12.43 -14.72 -9.07
C PRO A 79 -13.55 -13.99 -9.84
N GLU A 80 -14.79 -14.46 -9.73
CA GLU A 80 -15.95 -13.83 -10.37
C GLU A 80 -16.21 -12.43 -9.81
N LEU A 81 -16.08 -12.27 -8.48
CA LEU A 81 -16.25 -10.98 -7.82
C LEU A 81 -15.15 -10.01 -8.24
N LEU A 82 -13.89 -10.45 -8.27
CA LEU A 82 -12.77 -9.63 -8.75
C LEU A 82 -12.97 -9.17 -10.20
N HIS A 83 -13.46 -10.06 -11.07
CA HIS A 83 -13.77 -9.72 -12.46
C HIS A 83 -14.89 -8.66 -12.55
N LYS A 84 -15.96 -8.81 -11.75
CA LYS A 84 -17.04 -7.81 -11.70
C LYS A 84 -16.55 -6.47 -11.15
N LEU A 85 -15.73 -6.46 -10.10
CA LEU A 85 -15.18 -5.23 -9.52
C LEU A 85 -14.30 -4.46 -10.52
N LYS A 86 -13.51 -5.17 -11.33
CA LYS A 86 -12.67 -4.54 -12.38
C LYS A 86 -13.50 -3.88 -13.48
N ASN A 87 -14.61 -4.51 -13.89
CA ASN A 87 -15.45 -4.05 -15.00
C ASN A 87 -16.65 -3.19 -14.58
N MET A 88 -16.76 -2.85 -13.29
CA MET A 88 -17.84 -2.05 -12.74
C MET A 88 -17.74 -0.56 -13.15
N PRO A 89 -18.89 0.12 -13.43
CA PRO A 89 -18.95 1.57 -13.65
C PRO A 89 -18.33 2.37 -12.49
N ALA A 90 -17.79 3.56 -12.80
CA ALA A 90 -17.10 4.37 -11.80
C ALA A 90 -17.96 4.75 -10.59
N GLU A 91 -19.26 5.03 -10.80
CA GLU A 91 -20.21 5.36 -9.74
C GLU A 91 -20.42 4.19 -8.77
N ASP A 92 -20.63 2.99 -9.32
CA ASP A 92 -20.83 1.79 -8.51
C ASP A 92 -19.56 1.40 -7.77
N ARG A 93 -18.38 1.60 -8.39
CA ARG A 93 -17.08 1.36 -7.75
C ARG A 93 -16.89 2.26 -6.53
N LYS A 94 -17.26 3.53 -6.65
CA LYS A 94 -17.20 4.50 -5.55
C LYS A 94 -18.19 4.17 -4.42
N ARG A 95 -19.41 3.76 -4.76
CA ARG A 95 -20.38 3.26 -3.78
C ARG A 95 -19.83 2.04 -3.03
N MET A 96 -19.30 1.06 -3.76
CA MET A 96 -18.71 -0.14 -3.17
C MET A 96 -17.52 0.18 -2.26
N GLU A 97 -16.64 1.07 -2.70
CA GLU A 97 -15.52 1.51 -1.87
C GLU A 97 -15.98 2.20 -0.59
N ASN A 98 -17.01 3.05 -0.66
CA ASN A 98 -17.61 3.65 0.54
C ASN A 98 -18.28 2.61 1.46
N LEU A 99 -18.89 1.56 0.92
CA LEU A 99 -19.42 0.44 1.72
C LEU A 99 -18.31 -0.31 2.44
N LEU A 100 -17.22 -0.65 1.75
CA LEU A 100 -16.06 -1.31 2.35
C LEU A 100 -15.40 -0.42 3.42
N ARG A 101 -15.22 0.87 3.12
CA ARG A 101 -14.69 1.84 4.08
C ARG A 101 -15.58 1.93 5.32
N SER A 102 -16.89 2.01 5.15
CA SER A 102 -17.84 1.98 6.27
C SER A 102 -17.72 0.72 7.10
N ALA A 103 -17.64 -0.46 6.47
CA ALA A 103 -17.51 -1.74 7.16
C ALA A 103 -16.19 -1.84 7.96
N LEU A 104 -15.14 -1.16 7.48
CA LEU A 104 -13.82 -1.11 8.11
C LEU A 104 -13.62 0.10 9.03
N ASN A 105 -14.67 0.87 9.32
CA ASN A 105 -14.61 2.13 10.10
C ASN A 105 -13.61 3.16 9.55
N MET A 106 -13.47 3.22 8.22
CA MET A 106 -12.61 4.16 7.50
C MET A 106 -13.41 5.36 6.98
N PRO A 107 -12.77 6.54 6.82
CA PRO A 107 -13.42 7.71 6.23
C PRO A 107 -13.85 7.46 4.78
N LEU A 108 -15.06 7.91 4.46
CA LEU A 108 -15.67 7.83 3.12
C LEU A 108 -14.98 8.79 2.15
N ILE A 109 -14.91 8.37 0.89
CA ILE A 109 -14.42 9.19 -0.22
C ILE A 109 -15.57 10.00 -0.85
N ARG A 110 -15.29 11.28 -1.08
CA ARG A 110 -16.22 12.25 -1.65
C ARG A 110 -16.37 12.13 -3.15
#